data_AF-A0A524CI86-F1
#
_entry.id   AF-A0A524CI86-F1
#
_cell.length_a   1.000
_cell.length_b   1.000
_cell.length_c   1.000
_cell.angle_alpha   90.00
_cell.angle_beta   90.00
_cell.angle_gamma   90.00
#
_symmetry.space_group_name_H-M   'P 1'
#
loop_
_entity.id
_entity.type
_entity.pdbx_description
1 polymer ?
#
loop_
_entity_poly.entity_id
_entity_poly.type
_entity_poly.pdbx_seq_one_letter_code
_entity_poly.pdbx_strand_id
1 'polypeptide(L)'
;MKLRLRLKTITKKNKEVSIKFNIAPSKHLGFINFVNLALNQELPVTLSFEKIGKSGAKEESKIEGSFKFTGKDTLALKELSKEIQENGRKSK
;
A
#
# COMPACT_ATOMS: atom_id res chain seq x y z
N MET A 1 -5.60 -1.59 15.50
CA MET A 1 -5.69 -0.70 14.31
C MET A 1 -6.22 -1.46 13.09
N LYS A 2 -6.95 -0.80 12.16
CA LYS A 2 -7.35 -1.37 10.85
C LYS A 2 -6.69 -0.54 9.74
N LEU A 3 -5.86 -1.16 8.90
CA LEU A 3 -5.17 -0.49 7.77
C LEU A 3 -5.76 -0.94 6.43
N ARG A 4 -5.95 0.01 5.50
CA ARG A 4 -6.53 -0.23 4.17
C ARG A 4 -5.79 0.54 3.09
N LEU A 5 -5.52 -0.09 1.96
CA LEU A 5 -5.13 0.59 0.73
C LEU A 5 -6.39 1.08 0.02
N ARG A 6 -6.49 2.39 -0.25
CA ARG A 6 -7.59 2.99 -1.01
C ARG A 6 -7.07 3.46 -2.36
N LEU A 7 -7.58 2.86 -3.44
CA LEU A 7 -7.36 3.35 -4.81
C LEU A 7 -8.57 4.17 -5.22
N LYS A 8 -8.34 5.37 -5.78
CA LYS A 8 -9.38 6.32 -6.18
C LYS A 8 -9.10 6.80 -7.60
N THR A 9 -10.15 6.92 -8.39
CA THR A 9 -10.07 7.49 -9.74
C THR A 9 -11.33 8.31 -10.05
N ILE A 10 -11.28 9.10 -11.11
CA ILE A 10 -12.38 9.91 -11.63
C ILE A 10 -12.78 9.35 -12.99
N THR A 11 -14.07 9.08 -13.17
CA THR A 11 -14.62 8.61 -14.44
C THR A 11 -14.71 9.74 -15.46
N LYS A 12 -14.90 9.42 -16.75
CA LYS A 12 -15.13 10.41 -17.82
C LYS A 12 -16.35 11.33 -17.56
N LYS A 13 -17.29 10.92 -16.70
CA LYS A 13 -18.45 11.72 -16.28
C LYS A 13 -18.19 12.54 -15.00
N ASN A 14 -16.92 12.75 -14.65
CA ASN A 14 -16.48 13.45 -13.44
C ASN A 14 -16.98 12.85 -12.11
N LYS A 15 -17.40 11.57 -12.12
CA LYS A 15 -17.77 10.84 -10.91
C LYS A 15 -16.54 10.20 -10.28
N GLU A 16 -16.34 10.43 -8.98
CA GLU A 16 -15.34 9.76 -8.17
C GLU A 16 -15.75 8.32 -7.85
N VAL A 17 -14.83 7.38 -8.05
CA VAL A 17 -14.99 5.98 -7.62
C VAL A 17 -13.74 5.54 -6.85
N SER A 18 -13.93 4.67 -5.85
CA SER A 18 -12.81 4.14 -5.09
C SER A 18 -13.03 2.69 -4.68
N ILE A 19 -11.95 1.91 -4.69
CA ILE A 19 -11.90 0.55 -4.18
C ILE A 19 -10.96 0.50 -2.95
N LYS A 20 -11.28 -0.36 -1.98
CA LYS A 20 -10.55 -0.48 -0.72
C LYS A 20 -10.10 -1.92 -0.53
N PHE A 21 -8.80 -2.12 -0.29
CA PHE A 21 -8.21 -3.42 0.02
C PHE A 21 -7.77 -3.42 1.49
N ASN A 22 -8.24 -4.42 2.26
CA ASN A 22 -7.79 -4.58 3.64
C ASN A 22 -6.34 -5.07 3.64
N ILE A 23 -5.50 -4.46 4.46
CA ILE A 23 -4.14 -4.95 4.70
C ILE A 23 -4.22 -5.80 5.96
N ALA A 24 -3.83 -7.07 5.87
CA ALA A 24 -3.83 -7.98 7.01
C ALA A 24 -2.91 -7.44 8.12
N PRO A 25 -3.25 -7.59 9.42
CA PRO A 25 -2.42 -7.11 10.52
C PRO A 25 -0.95 -7.55 10.44
N SER A 26 -0.69 -8.79 10.04
CA SER A 26 0.66 -9.33 9.85
C SER A 26 1.47 -8.65 8.74
N LYS A 27 0.83 -7.87 7.86
CA LYS A 27 1.46 -7.12 6.77
C LYS A 27 1.53 -5.62 7.04
N HIS A 28 0.96 -5.11 8.14
CA HIS A 28 0.93 -3.68 8.45
C HIS A 28 2.35 -3.09 8.50
N LEU A 29 3.24 -3.69 9.29
CA LEU A 29 4.61 -3.21 9.44
C LEU A 29 5.38 -3.23 8.12
N GLY A 30 5.29 -4.33 7.37
CA GLY A 30 5.95 -4.45 6.07
C GLY A 30 5.45 -3.41 5.06
N PHE A 31 4.13 -3.19 5.01
CA PHE A 31 3.54 -2.20 4.12
C PHE A 31 3.99 -0.77 4.48
N ILE A 32 4.01 -0.40 5.76
CA ILE A 32 4.47 0.93 6.16
C ILE A 32 5.96 1.13 5.88
N ASN A 33 6.78 0.13 6.18
CA ASN A 33 8.21 0.21 5.88
C ASN A 33 8.45 0.40 4.38
N PHE A 34 7.68 -0.29 3.54
CA PHE A 34 7.72 -0.10 2.10
C PHE A 34 7.34 1.32 1.68
N VAL A 35 6.24 1.88 2.22
CA VAL A 35 5.83 3.27 1.93
C VAL A 35 6.90 4.26 2.39
N ASN A 36 7.45 4.10 3.58
CA ASN A 36 8.53 4.95 4.09
C ASN A 36 9.78 4.88 3.21
N LEU A 37 10.17 3.67 2.77
CA LEU A 37 11.28 3.47 1.86
C LEU A 37 11.04 4.22 0.54
N ALA A 38 9.89 3.99 -0.09
CA ALA A 38 9.55 4.61 -1.37
C ALA A 38 9.50 6.15 -1.27
N LEU A 39 9.01 6.71 -0.16
CA LEU A 39 9.03 8.16 0.08
C LEU A 39 10.45 8.70 0.23
N ASN A 40 11.30 8.03 0.99
CA ASN A 40 12.68 8.48 1.25
C ASN A 40 13.60 8.35 0.03
N GLN A 41 13.37 7.33 -0.81
CA GLN A 41 14.17 7.12 -2.01
C GLN A 41 13.76 8.05 -3.14
N GLU A 42 12.57 8.67 -3.06
CA GLU A 42 12.07 9.58 -4.09
C GLU A 42 11.94 8.96 -5.51
N LEU A 43 11.99 7.63 -5.59
CA LEU A 43 11.89 6.86 -6.82
C LEU A 43 10.43 6.40 -7.07
N PRO A 44 10.05 6.16 -8.34
CA PRO A 44 8.74 5.62 -8.68
C PRO A 44 8.52 4.22 -8.11
N VAL A 45 7.26 3.93 -7.76
CA VAL A 45 6.76 2.62 -7.39
C VAL A 45 5.92 2.08 -8.55
N THR A 46 6.07 0.79 -8.85
CA THR A 46 5.25 0.10 -9.84
C THR A 46 4.10 -0.63 -9.14
N LEU A 47 2.87 -0.40 -9.62
CA LEU A 47 1.71 -1.25 -9.34
C LEU A 47 1.46 -2.11 -10.56
N SER A 48 1.71 -3.41 -10.44
CA SER A 48 1.32 -4.44 -11.39
C SER A 48 0.35 -5.43 -10.72
N PHE A 49 -0.22 -6.32 -11.52
CA PHE A 49 -1.09 -7.40 -11.01
C PHE A 49 -0.38 -8.74 -11.19
N GLU A 50 -0.40 -9.59 -10.18
CA GLU A 50 0.08 -10.98 -10.29
C GLU A 50 -1.13 -11.91 -10.35
N LYS A 51 -1.21 -12.75 -11.38
CA LYS A 51 -2.20 -13.81 -11.50
C LYS A 51 -1.61 -15.11 -10.94
N ILE A 52 -2.31 -15.71 -10.01
CA ILE A 52 -1.93 -17.01 -9.43
C ILE A 52 -2.84 -18.08 -10.03
N GLY A 53 -2.26 -18.97 -10.84
CA GLY A 53 -2.95 -20.11 -11.45
C GLY A 53 -3.25 -21.22 -10.45
N LYS A 54 -4.11 -22.18 -10.84
CA LYS A 54 -4.48 -23.33 -9.99
C LYS A 54 -3.29 -24.20 -9.57
N SER A 55 -2.24 -24.24 -10.39
CA SER A 55 -0.98 -24.94 -10.11
C SER A 55 -0.02 -24.15 -9.21
N GLY A 56 -0.38 -22.94 -8.79
CA GLY A 56 0.53 -22.01 -8.10
C GLY A 56 1.48 -21.25 -9.02
N ALA A 57 1.43 -21.48 -10.34
CA ALA A 57 2.17 -20.68 -11.31
C ALA A 57 1.76 -19.21 -11.21
N LYS A 58 2.76 -18.33 -11.11
CA LYS A 58 2.61 -16.88 -11.04
C LYS A 58 2.90 -16.29 -12.42
N GLU A 59 1.93 -15.56 -12.94
CA GLU A 59 2.08 -14.79 -14.17
C GLU A 59 1.91 -13.31 -13.84
N GLU A 60 2.93 -12.51 -14.13
CA GLU A 60 2.81 -11.07 -14.04
C GLU A 60 1.90 -10.55 -15.17
N SER A 61 0.99 -9.67 -14.81
CA SER A 61 0.08 -9.01 -15.74
C SER A 61 0.83 -7.99 -16.57
N LYS A 62 0.43 -7.87 -17.85
CA LYS A 62 0.89 -6.78 -18.74
C LYS A 62 0.35 -5.40 -18.35
N ILE A 63 -0.54 -5.34 -17.35
CA ILE A 63 -1.11 -4.09 -16.86
C ILE A 63 -0.27 -3.63 -15.67
N GLU A 64 0.45 -2.53 -15.86
CA GLU A 64 1.21 -1.87 -14.82
C GLU A 64 1.01 -0.35 -14.86
N GLY A 65 1.31 0.29 -13.74
CA GLY A 65 1.40 1.74 -13.66
C GLY A 65 2.52 2.15 -12.71
N SER A 66 3.27 3.18 -13.10
CA SER A 66 4.31 3.77 -12.26
C SER A 66 3.81 5.07 -11.63
N PHE A 67 4.04 5.25 -10.33
CA PHE A 67 3.66 6.45 -9.61
C PHE A 67 4.65 6.75 -8.49
N LYS A 68 4.83 8.03 -8.16
CA LYS A 68 5.62 8.47 -7.01
C LYS A 68 4.70 8.69 -5.82
N PHE A 69 5.06 8.13 -4.67
CA PHE A 69 4.35 8.50 -3.43
C PHE A 69 4.67 9.93 -3.05
N THR A 70 3.66 10.64 -2.54
CA THR A 70 3.82 11.98 -1.98
C THR A 70 3.39 11.95 -0.52
N GLY A 71 4.31 12.30 0.39
CA GLY A 71 3.99 12.47 1.80
C GLY A 71 3.27 13.79 2.00
N LYS A 72 1.95 13.75 2.26
CA LYS A 72 1.19 14.97 2.60
C LYS A 72 1.47 15.46 4.03
N ASP A 73 1.96 14.56 4.90
CA ASP A 73 2.35 14.84 6.28
C ASP A 73 3.36 13.77 6.74
N THR A 74 4.63 14.17 6.85
CA THR A 74 5.73 13.28 7.29
C THR A 74 5.69 12.97 8.78
N LEU A 75 5.04 13.79 9.61
CA LEU A 75 4.91 13.55 11.04
C LEU A 75 3.88 12.45 11.30
N ALA A 76 2.74 12.51 10.63
CA ALA A 76 1.69 11.49 10.73
C ALA A 76 2.19 10.07 10.32
N LEU A 77 3.09 9.99 9.33
CA LEU A 77 3.73 8.71 8.94
C LEU A 77 4.64 8.14 10.04
N LYS A 78 5.38 9.01 10.76
CA LYS A 78 6.22 8.59 11.89
C LYS A 78 5.37 8.12 13.07
N GLU A 79 4.27 8.82 13.36
CA GLU A 79 3.32 8.43 14.43
C GLU A 79 2.66 7.09 14.12
N LEU A 80 2.18 6.90 12.89
CA LEU A 80 1.59 5.64 12.43
C LEU A 80 2.60 4.47 12.53
N SER A 81 3.87 4.73 12.24
CA SER A 81 4.94 3.74 12.38
C SER A 81 5.15 3.33 13.86
N LYS A 82 5.08 4.28 14.79
CA LYS A 82 5.19 4.02 16.24
C LYS A 82 4.01 3.20 16.76
N GLU A 83 2.78 3.56 16.40
CA GLU A 83 1.56 2.85 16.85
C GLU A 83 1.57 1.37 16.43
N ILE A 84 2.06 1.05 15.22
CA ILE A 84 2.17 -0.33 14.75
C ILE A 84 3.25 -1.11 15.50
N GLN A 85 4.40 -0.49 15.81
CA GLN A 85 5.46 -1.15 16.57
C GLN A 85 5.02 -1.47 18.00
N GLU A 86 4.29 -0.56 18.66
CA GLU A 86 3.77 -0.77 20.01
C GLU A 86 2.72 -1.88 20.06
N ASN A 87 1.80 -1.92 19.09
CA ASN A 87 0.79 -2.97 18.99
C ASN A 87 1.40 -4.35 18.67
N GLY A 88 2.48 -4.39 17.88
CA GLY A 88 3.22 -5.62 17.59
C GLY A 88 3.97 -6.20 18.81
N ARG A 89 4.43 -5.34 19.74
CA ARG A 89 5.11 -5.77 20.97
C ARG A 89 4.15 -6.33 22.02
N LYS A 90 2.93 -5.79 22.13
CA LYS A 90 1.90 -6.29 23.07
C LYS A 90 1.27 -7.63 22.68
N SER A 91 1.53 -8.10 21.45
CA SER A 91 0.95 -9.33 20.89
C SER A 91 1.90 -10.55 20.98
N LYS A 92 3.06 -10.41 21.62
CA LYS A 92 4.02 -11.48 21.96
C LYS A 92 4.00 -11.70 23.46
#